data_AF-A0A4Y9UIJ1-F1
#
_entry.id   AF-A0A4Y9UIJ1-F1
#
_cell.length_a   1.000
_cell.length_b   1.000
_cell.length_c   1.000
_cell.angle_alpha   90.00
_cell.angle_beta   90.00
_cell.angle_gamma   90.00
#
_symmetry.space_group_name_H-M   'P 1'
#
loop_
_entity.id
_entity.type
_entity.pdbx_description
1 polymer ?
#
loop_
_entity_poly.entity_id
_entity_poly.type
_entity_poly.pdbx_seq_one_letter_code
_entity_poly.pdbx_strand_id
1 'polypeptide(L)' 'MRETTKRFVTRRQGVELANAEGIPLTKSRVDKDCMKGVGPKPAARFGPRDLFTPDTFLKYARALIQPINKSEAA' A
#
# COMPACT_ATOMS: atom_id res chain seq x y z
N MET A 1 14.51 -15.95 -9.55
CA MET A 1 13.15 -15.48 -9.89
C MET A 1 13.28 -14.11 -10.54
N ARG A 2 12.66 -13.86 -11.69
CA ARG A 2 12.82 -12.60 -12.43
C ARG A 2 12.10 -11.47 -11.69
N GLU A 3 12.85 -10.59 -11.04
CA GLU A 3 12.36 -9.28 -10.59
C GLU A 3 12.03 -8.44 -11.83
N THR A 4 10.82 -8.60 -12.35
CA THR A 4 10.20 -7.49 -13.07
C THR A 4 9.95 -6.40 -12.05
N THR A 5 10.91 -5.48 -11.92
CA THR A 5 10.74 -4.21 -11.22
C THR A 5 9.64 -3.46 -11.98
N LYS A 6 8.37 -3.75 -11.66
CA LYS A 6 7.23 -3.05 -12.23
C LYS A 6 7.42 -1.59 -11.89
N ARG A 7 7.72 -0.78 -12.91
CA ARG A 7 8.00 0.65 -12.77
C ARG A 7 6.85 1.38 -12.06
N PHE A 8 5.63 0.90 -12.29
CA PHE A 8 4.41 1.33 -11.61
C PHE A 8 3.48 0.15 -11.32
N VAL A 9 2.67 0.31 -10.28
CA VAL A 9 1.64 -0.63 -9.83
C VAL A 9 0.31 0.09 -9.64
N THR A 10 -0.78 -0.62 -9.94
CA THR A 10 -2.13 -0.15 -9.60
C THR A 10 -2.42 -0.38 -8.11
N ARG A 11 -3.48 0.25 -7.56
CA ARG A 11 -3.90 0.00 -6.15
C ARG A 11 -4.09 -1.50 -5.84
N ARG A 12 -4.70 -2.25 -6.77
CA ARG A 12 -4.89 -3.70 -6.61
C ARG A 12 -3.56 -4.44 -6.54
N GLN A 13 -2.64 -4.14 -7.45
CA GLN A 13 -1.31 -4.76 -7.46
C GLN A 13 -0.46 -4.36 -6.25
N GLY A 14 -0.58 -3.12 -5.78
CA GLY A 14 0.07 -2.67 -4.55
C GLY A 14 -0.44 -3.43 -3.32
N VAL A 15 -1.75 -3.69 -3.24
CA VAL A 15 -2.34 -4.53 -2.19
C VAL A 15 -1.82 -5.97 -2.27
N GLU A 16 -1.75 -6.55 -3.47
CA GLU A 16 -1.19 -7.90 -3.67
C GLU A 16 0.28 -7.96 -3.23
N LEU A 17 1.08 -6.93 -3.51
CA LEU A 17 2.47 -6.82 -3.05
C LEU A 17 2.58 -6.69 -1.53
N ALA A 18 1.75 -5.85 -0.91
CA ALA A 18 1.74 -5.68 0.54
C ALA A 18 1.37 -6.99 1.25
N ASN A 19 0.37 -7.72 0.74
CA ASN A 19 -0.01 -9.03 1.29
C ASN A 19 1.08 -10.08 1.09
N ALA A 20 1.82 -10.05 -0.03
CA ALA A 20 2.97 -10.93 -0.24
C ALA A 20 4.12 -10.67 0.74
N GLU A 21 4.29 -9.43 1.19
CA GLU A 21 5.22 -9.03 2.28
C GLU A 21 4.68 -9.35 3.69
N GLY A 22 3.51 -10.00 3.79
CA GLY A 22 2.87 -10.34 5.07
C GLY A 22 2.11 -9.19 5.73
N ILE A 23 1.86 -8.10 5.01
CA ILE A 23 1.10 -6.94 5.50
C ILE A 23 -0.37 -7.11 5.08
N PRO A 24 -1.30 -7.43 6.01
CA PRO A 24 -2.70 -7.66 5.67
C PRO A 24 -3.36 -6.34 5.25
N LEU A 25 -3.49 -6.13 3.94
CA LEU A 25 -4.04 -4.92 3.36
C LEU A 25 -5.21 -5.26 2.43
N THR A 26 -6.26 -4.43 2.45
CA THR A 26 -7.41 -4.57 1.55
C THR A 26 -7.54 -3.35 0.66
N LYS A 27 -8.04 -3.55 -0.56
CA LYS A 27 -8.29 -2.45 -1.50
C LYS A 27 -9.24 -1.40 -0.91
N SER A 28 -10.29 -1.83 -0.21
CA SER A 28 -11.27 -0.92 0.42
C SER A 28 -10.61 0.00 1.44
N ARG A 29 -9.64 -0.50 2.22
CA ARG A 29 -8.91 0.33 3.17
C ARG A 29 -8.09 1.40 2.46
N VAL A 30 -7.35 1.00 1.42
CA VAL A 30 -6.55 1.94 0.62
C VAL A 30 -7.42 3.00 -0.02
N ASP A 31 -8.58 2.63 -0.58
CA ASP A 31 -9.52 3.59 -1.17
C ASP A 31 -10.03 4.59 -0.13
N LYS A 32 -10.41 4.14 1.08
CA LYS A 32 -10.82 5.03 2.19
C LYS A 32 -9.69 5.97 2.63
N ASP A 33 -8.47 5.45 2.74
CA ASP A 33 -7.31 6.25 3.16
C ASP A 33 -6.92 7.26 2.07
N CYS A 34 -7.03 6.91 0.80
CA CYS A 34 -6.88 7.86 -0.31
C CYS A 34 -7.95 8.97 -0.26
N MET A 35 -9.21 8.65 0.02
CA MET A 35 -10.28 9.66 0.17
C MET A 35 -10.02 10.61 1.35
N LYS A 36 -9.37 10.12 2.41
CA LYS A 36 -8.96 10.92 3.58
C LYS A 36 -7.66 11.69 3.37
N GLY A 37 -7.00 11.55 2.21
CA GLY A 37 -5.71 12.19 1.93
C GLY A 37 -4.51 11.58 2.68
N VAL A 38 -4.70 10.44 3.35
CA VAL A 38 -3.65 9.73 4.12
C VAL A 38 -3.12 8.48 3.41
N GLY A 39 -3.66 8.17 2.23
CA GLY A 39 -3.26 7.04 1.40
C GLY A 39 -1.93 7.25 0.65
N PRO A 40 -1.48 6.22 -0.10
CA PRO A 40 -0.29 6.33 -0.93
C PRO A 40 -0.49 7.40 -2.00
N LYS A 41 0.56 8.18 -2.29
CA LYS A 41 0.50 9.23 -3.32
C LYS A 41 0.73 8.63 -4.71
N PRO A 42 -0.11 8.96 -5.71
CA PRO A 42 0.09 8.52 -7.07
C PRO A 42 1.36 9.16 -7.64
N ALA A 43 2.21 8.35 -8.26
CA ALA A 43 3.41 8.80 -8.95
C ALA A 43 3.13 9.16 -10.41
N ALA A 44 2.12 8.53 -11.01
CA ALA A 44 1.66 8.80 -12.36
C ALA A 44 0.15 8.56 -12.47
N ARG A 45 -0.45 9.05 -13.54
CA ARG A 45 -1.86 8.78 -13.87
C ARG A 45 -1.94 8.30 -15.32
N PHE A 46 -2.62 7.18 -15.53
CA PHE A 46 -2.88 6.62 -16.86
C PHE A 46 -4.39 6.59 -17.10
N GLY A 47 -4.89 7.61 -17.81
CA GLY A 47 -6.33 7.84 -17.97
C GLY A 47 -7.04 7.99 -16.62
N PRO A 48 -8.08 7.18 -16.32
CA PRO A 48 -8.76 7.24 -15.02
C PRO A 48 -8.00 6.54 -13.89
N ARG A 49 -6.89 5.84 -14.17
CA ARG A 49 -6.18 5.02 -13.19
C ARG A 49 -4.98 5.75 -12.60
N ASP A 50 -4.93 5.77 -11.27
CA ASP A 50 -3.75 6.16 -10.51
C ASP A 50 -2.72 5.04 -10.50
N LEU A 51 -1.47 5.41 -10.75
CA LEU A 51 -0.32 4.54 -10.75
C LEU A 51 0.63 4.94 -9.61
N PHE A 52 1.10 3.94 -8.88
CA PHE A 52 1.95 4.09 -7.71
C PHE A 52 3.29 3.44 -7.97
N THR A 53 4.36 3.94 -7.35
CA THR A 53 5.59 3.15 -7.30
C THR A 53 5.44 2.04 -6.25
N PRO A 54 6.01 0.84 -6.47
CA PRO A 54 5.97 -0.23 -5.48
C PRO A 54 6.52 0.23 -4.12
N ASP A 55 7.62 0.98 -4.13
CA ASP A 55 8.29 1.47 -2.93
C ASP A 55 7.40 2.41 -2.09
N THR A 56 6.75 3.39 -2.72
CA THR A 56 5.84 4.30 -2.00
C THR A 56 4.64 3.56 -1.45
N PHE A 57 4.13 2.57 -2.17
CA PHE A 57 3.01 1.76 -1.71
C PHE A 57 3.39 0.89 -0.51
N LEU A 58 4.56 0.24 -0.55
CA LEU A 58 5.09 -0.55 0.57
C LEU A 58 5.42 0.31 1.78
N LYS A 59 5.96 1.52 1.56
CA LYS A 59 6.20 2.49 2.65
C LYS A 59 4.90 2.87 3.36
N TYR A 60 3.84 3.12 2.60
CA TYR A 60 2.49 3.34 3.17
C TYR A 60 2.00 2.09 3.93
N ALA A 61 2.11 0.90 3.34
CA ALA A 61 1.66 -0.34 3.96
C ALA A 61 2.40 -0.63 5.29
N ARG A 62 3.72 -0.41 5.32
CA ARG A 62 4.54 -0.54 6.53
C ARG A 62 4.18 0.49 7.60
N ALA A 63 3.84 1.71 7.21
CA ALA A 63 3.40 2.74 8.15
C ALA A 63 2.08 2.40 8.87
N LEU A 64 1.27 1.50 8.30
CA LEU A 64 0.04 1.00 8.93
C LEU A 64 0.30 -0.07 10.00
N ILE A 65 1.46 -0.73 9.96
CA ILE A 65 1.85 -1.68 10.99
C ILE A 65 2.28 -0.88 12.21
N GLN A 66 1.34 -0.63 13.10
CA GLN A 66 1.67 -0.11 14.43
C GLN A 66 2.01 -1.30 15.34
N PRO A 67 3.11 -1.25 16.11
CA PRO A 67 3.35 -2.24 17.14
C PRO A 67 2.18 -2.22 18.12
N ILE A 68 1.61 -3.39 18.41
CA ILE A 68 0.66 -3.53 19.51
C ILE A 68 1.44 -3.14 20.76
N ASN A 69 1.15 -1.98 21.34
CA ASN A 69 1.67 -1.63 22.64
C ASN A 69 1.13 -2.67 23.62
N LYS A 70 1.98 -3.62 24.00
CA LYS A 70 1.70 -4.69 24.96
C LYS A 70 1.54 -4.17 26.40
N SER A 71 1.21 -2.90 26.58
CA SER A 71 1.13 -2.20 27.86
C SER A 71 -0.29 -2.13 28.43
N GLU A 72 -1.29 -2.73 27.78
CA GLU A 72 -2.70 -2.69 28.24
C GLU A 72 -3.26 -4.10 28.48
N ALA A 73 -2.41 -5.01 28.94
CA ALA A 73 -2.78 -6.37 29.33
C ALA A 73 -2.10 -6.80 30.66
N ALA A 74 -2.06 -5.88 31.64
CA ALA A 74 -1.63 -6.16 33.01
C ALA A 74 -2.67 -5.62 33.99
#